data_AF-A0AA38MFQ4-F1
#
_entry.id   AF-A0AA38MFQ4-F1
#
_cell.length_a   1.000
_cell.length_b   1.000
_cell.length_c   1.000
_cell.angle_alpha   90.00
_cell.angle_beta   90.00
_cell.angle_gamma   90.00
#
_symmetry.space_group_name_H-M   'P 1'
#
loop_
_entity.id
_entity.type
_entity.pdbx_description
1 polymer ?
#
loop_
_entity_poly.entity_id
_entity_poly.type
_entity_poly.pdbx_seq_one_letter_code
_entity_poly.pdbx_strand_id
1 'polypeptide(L)'
;MSGTKSAHISSEQKTRLISFMQENKELLEGKFTKNFTFKTAQNLWNRAAEELNSIPGARKDWKQWRKTWQDLKAKTKSKKADMIKESKKTGGGPPPEDLDSGEEKIIQIIGNTVIEGQDVPESTIRFNWDGDSSSQLPAELLEPTEEQVEEKKKERILPEEKPQFSRKRKARPAERLDKSLKASEQLVKLTTEKNKMKGKYYEKKNSFIGAASKGQRRNRRIAENNR
;
A
#
# COMPACT_ATOMS: atom_id res chain seq x y z
N MET A 1 -5.61 30.89 18.45
CA MET A 1 -4.24 30.41 18.17
C MET A 1 -3.94 30.71 16.72
N SER A 2 -3.11 31.71 16.45
CA SER A 2 -2.72 32.09 15.08
C SER A 2 -1.81 31.01 14.51
N GLY A 3 -2.23 30.35 13.44
CA GLY A 3 -1.40 29.40 12.71
C GLY A 3 -0.37 30.17 11.90
N THR A 4 0.81 30.42 12.47
CA THR A 4 1.94 30.97 11.73
C THR A 4 2.34 29.98 10.63
N LYS A 5 2.31 30.43 9.38
CA LYS A 5 2.74 29.63 8.24
C LYS A 5 4.20 29.21 8.48
N SER A 6 4.47 27.91 8.46
CA SER A 6 5.82 27.37 8.64
C SER A 6 6.73 27.91 7.54
N ALA A 7 7.87 28.48 7.92
CA ALA A 7 8.85 29.02 6.99
C ALA A 7 9.24 27.99 5.91
N HIS A 8 9.53 28.49 4.71
CA HIS A 8 10.05 27.66 3.63
C HIS A 8 11.44 27.12 4.01
N ILE A 9 11.68 25.86 3.64
CA ILE A 9 12.97 25.20 3.85
C ILE A 9 14.05 25.92 3.02
N SER A 10 15.23 26.16 3.59
CA SER A 10 16.36 26.72 2.84
C SER A 10 16.95 25.68 1.87
N SER A 11 17.70 26.14 0.87
CA SER A 11 18.36 25.23 -0.09
C SER A 11 19.37 24.30 0.61
N GLU A 12 20.09 24.82 1.61
CA GLU A 12 21.04 24.05 2.40
C GLU A 12 20.33 22.97 3.24
N GLN A 13 19.22 23.34 3.90
CA GLN A 13 18.38 22.37 4.63
C GLN A 13 17.80 21.30 3.70
N LYS A 14 17.38 21.67 2.48
CA LYS A 14 16.90 20.71 1.46
C LYS A 14 18.01 19.72 1.10
N THR A 15 19.22 20.21 0.84
CA THR A 15 20.38 19.39 0.48
C THR A 15 20.78 18.44 1.61
N ARG A 16 20.82 18.92 2.86
CA ARG A 16 21.11 18.06 4.01
C ARG A 16 20.04 16.99 4.20
N LEU A 17 18.75 17.34 4.07
CA LEU A 17 17.64 16.39 4.20
C LEU A 17 17.76 15.28 3.15
N ILE A 18 18.06 15.62 1.89
CA ILE A 18 18.26 14.62 0.82
C ILE A 18 19.41 13.67 1.17
N SER A 19 20.54 14.22 1.62
CA SER A 19 21.74 13.43 1.99
C SER A 19 21.45 12.50 3.16
N PHE A 20 20.76 12.98 4.19
CA PHE A 20 20.34 12.17 5.34
C PHE A 20 19.46 10.98 4.92
N MET A 21 18.56 11.19 3.96
CA MET A 21 17.70 10.12 3.44
C MET A 21 18.49 9.07 2.65
N GLN A 22 19.57 9.45 1.96
CA GLN A 22 20.48 8.51 1.28
C GLN A 22 21.27 7.65 2.26
N GLU A 23 21.75 8.27 3.35
CA GLU A 23 22.46 7.60 4.44
C GLU A 23 21.55 6.58 5.16
N ASN A 24 20.24 6.87 5.27
CA ASN A 24 19.28 6.09 6.04
C ASN A 24 18.23 5.41 5.16
N LYS A 25 18.65 4.42 4.36
CA LYS A 25 17.77 3.70 3.41
C LYS A 25 16.54 3.05 4.06
N GLU A 26 16.64 2.63 5.31
CA GLU A 26 15.52 2.05 6.07
C GLU A 26 14.31 3.00 6.15
N LEU A 27 14.55 4.32 6.18
CA LEU A 27 13.48 5.33 6.16
C LEU A 27 12.79 5.44 4.80
N LEU A 28 13.48 5.07 3.72
CA LEU A 28 12.96 5.12 2.35
C LEU A 28 12.05 3.93 2.04
N GLU A 29 12.44 2.74 2.49
CA GLU A 29 11.74 1.49 2.22
C GLU A 29 10.32 1.48 2.82
N GLY A 30 10.11 2.19 3.93
CA GLY A 30 8.80 2.32 4.58
C GLY A 30 8.26 1.01 5.14
N LYS A 31 9.07 -0.05 5.20
CA LYS A 31 8.73 -1.37 5.74
C LYS A 31 9.31 -1.50 7.14
N PHE A 32 8.46 -1.82 8.11
CA PHE A 32 8.96 -2.19 9.44
C PHE A 32 9.41 -3.65 9.43
N THR A 33 10.60 -3.88 9.95
CA THR A 33 11.20 -5.21 10.09
C THR A 33 11.42 -5.52 11.57
N LYS A 34 11.94 -6.71 11.90
CA LYS A 34 12.30 -7.03 13.29
C LYS A 34 13.35 -6.07 13.85
N ASN A 35 14.24 -5.57 12.99
CA ASN A 35 15.32 -4.67 13.37
C ASN A 35 14.93 -3.19 13.22
N PHE A 36 14.03 -2.88 12.27
CA PHE A 36 13.54 -1.53 12.03
C PHE A 36 12.11 -1.36 12.53
N THR A 37 11.96 -0.79 13.72
CA THR A 37 10.68 -0.54 14.38
C THR A 37 10.22 0.90 14.20
N PHE A 38 8.98 1.20 14.61
CA PHE A 38 8.51 2.58 14.67
C PHE A 38 9.40 3.46 15.56
N LYS A 39 9.90 2.91 16.68
CA LYS A 39 10.75 3.66 17.62
C LYS A 39 12.09 4.01 16.99
N THR A 40 12.71 3.08 16.25
CA THR A 40 13.97 3.36 15.54
C THR A 40 13.75 4.39 14.43
N ALA A 41 12.67 4.27 13.65
CA ALA A 41 12.30 5.27 12.64
C ALA A 41 12.07 6.66 13.25
N GLN A 42 11.36 6.73 14.38
CA GLN A 42 11.13 7.99 15.09
C GLN A 42 12.44 8.61 15.59
N ASN A 43 13.36 7.80 16.13
CA ASN A 43 14.66 8.28 16.58
C ASN A 43 15.50 8.85 15.42
N LEU A 44 15.50 8.19 14.25
CA LEU A 44 16.18 8.73 13.07
C LEU A 44 15.57 10.05 12.61
N TRP A 45 14.23 10.17 12.61
CA TRP A 45 13.58 11.44 12.27
C TRP A 45 13.85 12.55 13.29
N ASN A 46 13.97 12.22 14.59
CA ASN A 46 14.38 13.18 15.61
C ASN A 46 15.81 13.68 15.36
N ARG A 47 16.74 12.77 15.09
CA ARG A 47 18.12 13.13 14.73
C ARG A 47 18.17 14.01 13.48
N ALA A 48 17.41 13.66 12.44
CA ALA A 48 17.28 14.50 11.25
C ALA A 48 16.77 15.90 11.60
N ALA A 49 15.78 16.00 12.49
CA ALA A 49 15.24 17.28 12.92
C ALA A 49 16.27 18.12 13.68
N GLU A 50 17.06 17.52 14.55
CA GLU A 50 18.15 18.20 15.27
C GLU A 50 19.20 18.75 14.30
N GLU A 51 19.68 17.92 13.37
CA GLU A 51 20.67 18.32 12.35
C GLU A 51 20.14 19.39 11.39
N LEU A 52 18.86 19.34 11.02
CA LEU A 52 18.26 20.33 10.11
C LEU A 52 17.94 21.65 10.81
N ASN A 53 17.54 21.60 12.07
CA ASN A 53 17.24 22.79 12.86
C ASN A 53 18.51 23.53 13.33
N SER A 54 19.69 22.89 13.29
CA SER A 54 20.97 23.57 13.51
C SER A 54 21.41 24.42 12.31
N ILE A 55 20.89 24.14 11.11
CA ILE A 55 21.12 24.94 9.91
C ILE A 55 20.19 26.15 9.94
N PRO A 56 20.66 27.38 9.58
CA PRO A 56 19.80 28.54 9.48
C PRO A 56 18.66 28.32 8.47
N GLY A 57 17.43 28.61 8.89
CA GLY A 57 16.24 28.44 8.05
C GLY A 57 15.00 28.00 8.82
N ALA A 58 14.21 27.11 8.23
CA ALA A 58 12.98 26.63 8.82
C ALA A 58 13.26 25.76 10.05
N ARG A 59 12.54 26.01 11.15
CA ARG A 59 12.56 25.17 12.34
C ARG A 59 11.31 24.33 12.39
N LYS A 60 11.47 23.00 12.42
CA LYS A 60 10.37 22.04 12.32
C LYS A 60 10.59 20.85 13.26
N ASP A 61 9.49 20.27 13.72
CA ASP A 61 9.52 19.00 14.45
C ASP A 61 9.80 17.83 13.50
N TRP A 62 10.23 16.69 14.05
CA TRP A 62 10.47 15.46 13.29
C TRP A 62 9.29 15.03 12.41
N LYS A 63 8.04 15.25 12.86
CA LYS A 63 6.83 14.96 12.08
C LYS A 63 6.71 15.87 10.87
N GLN A 64 7.00 17.16 11.06
CA GLN A 64 6.96 18.16 10.01
C GLN A 64 8.10 17.94 9.00
N TRP A 65 9.28 17.53 9.46
CA TRP A 65 10.38 17.13 8.57
C TRP A 65 10.04 15.89 7.74
N ARG A 66 9.44 14.88 8.38
CA ARG A 66 8.92 13.70 7.66
C ARG A 66 7.89 14.10 6.60
N LYS A 67 6.96 15.00 6.94
CA LYS A 67 5.97 15.52 5.98
C LYS A 67 6.64 16.31 4.86
N THR A 68 7.61 17.15 5.18
CA THR A 68 8.39 17.93 4.21
C THR A 68 9.09 17.00 3.21
N TRP A 69 9.68 15.90 3.68
CA TRP A 69 10.24 14.88 2.79
C TRP A 69 9.17 14.26 1.87
N GLN A 70 8.01 13.89 2.41
CA GLN A 70 6.91 13.37 1.58
C GLN A 70 6.46 14.36 0.50
N ASP A 71 6.36 15.64 0.85
CA ASP A 71 5.95 16.71 -0.06
C ASP A 71 7.01 16.97 -1.13
N LEU A 72 8.30 16.94 -0.77
CA LEU A 72 9.41 17.02 -1.73
C LEU A 72 9.33 15.88 -2.75
N LYS A 73 9.16 14.63 -2.29
CA LYS A 73 9.00 13.47 -3.18
C LYS A 73 7.80 13.63 -4.12
N ALA A 74 6.65 14.05 -3.58
CA ALA A 74 5.44 14.22 -4.37
C ALA A 74 5.59 15.32 -5.43
N LYS A 75 6.17 16.46 -5.06
CA LYS A 75 6.43 17.58 -5.96
C LYS A 75 7.39 17.17 -7.08
N THR A 76 8.51 16.54 -6.73
CA THR A 76 9.50 16.06 -7.70
C THR A 76 8.92 15.00 -8.64
N LYS A 77 8.13 14.06 -8.12
CA LYS A 77 7.44 13.05 -8.94
C LYS A 77 6.48 13.71 -9.94
N SER A 78 5.68 14.68 -9.49
CA SER A 78 4.76 15.41 -10.37
C SER A 78 5.52 16.11 -11.47
N LYS A 79 6.55 16.90 -11.11
CA LYS A 79 7.36 17.64 -12.08
C LYS A 79 7.98 16.71 -13.12
N LYS A 80 8.57 15.58 -12.72
CA LYS A 80 9.13 14.60 -13.67
C LYS A 80 8.06 13.97 -14.57
N ALA A 81 6.90 13.63 -14.01
CA ALA A 81 5.79 13.07 -14.79
C ALA A 81 5.27 14.06 -15.84
N ASP A 82 5.17 15.34 -15.47
CA ASP A 82 4.79 16.42 -16.38
C ASP A 82 5.83 16.58 -17.50
N MET A 83 7.13 16.55 -17.17
CA MET A 83 8.21 16.56 -18.19
C MET A 83 8.09 15.40 -19.18
N ILE A 84 7.85 14.17 -18.71
CA ILE A 84 7.68 12.99 -19.56
C ILE A 84 6.43 13.12 -20.44
N LYS A 85 5.37 13.71 -19.90
CA LYS A 85 4.14 13.95 -20.64
C LYS A 85 4.35 14.97 -21.75
N GLU A 86 5.00 16.09 -21.47
CA GLU A 86 5.30 17.11 -22.47
C GLU A 86 6.29 16.58 -23.53
N SER A 87 7.30 15.79 -23.15
CA SER A 87 8.25 15.19 -24.10
C SER A 87 7.61 14.20 -25.07
N LYS A 88 6.46 13.62 -24.70
CA LYS A 88 5.68 12.71 -25.56
C LYS A 88 4.70 13.46 -26.47
N LYS A 89 4.48 14.75 -26.27
CA LYS A 89 3.66 15.57 -27.17
C LYS A 89 4.52 16.02 -28.35
N THR A 90 3.95 15.96 -29.55
CA THR A 90 4.63 16.34 -30.80
C THR A 90 4.25 17.73 -31.31
N GLY A 91 3.43 18.48 -30.57
CA GLY A 91 3.09 19.88 -30.89
C GLY A 91 4.09 20.82 -30.27
N GLY A 92 4.67 21.75 -31.05
CA GLY A 92 5.77 22.67 -30.70
C GLY A 92 5.55 23.65 -29.56
N GLY A 93 5.14 23.15 -28.39
CA GLY A 93 5.10 23.88 -27.14
C GLY A 93 6.51 24.15 -26.60
N PRO A 94 6.61 25.08 -25.62
CA PRO A 94 7.89 25.40 -25.01
C PRO A 94 8.51 24.17 -24.33
N PRO A 95 9.84 24.05 -24.34
CA PRO A 95 10.53 22.95 -23.67
C PRO A 95 10.19 22.94 -22.17
N PRO A 96 10.00 21.75 -21.58
CA PRO A 96 9.70 21.65 -20.15
C PRO A 96 10.85 22.18 -19.30
N GLU A 97 10.53 22.75 -18.14
CA GLU A 97 11.52 23.28 -17.19
C GLU A 97 12.38 22.15 -16.61
N ASP A 98 13.70 22.35 -16.60
CA ASP A 98 14.66 21.37 -16.12
C ASP A 98 14.52 21.11 -14.60
N LEU A 99 14.98 19.93 -14.19
CA LEU A 99 15.02 19.56 -12.77
C LEU A 99 16.17 20.26 -12.07
N ASP A 100 15.90 20.71 -10.85
CA ASP A 100 16.97 21.18 -9.96
C ASP A 100 17.85 20.00 -9.52
N SER A 101 19.13 20.23 -9.25
CA SER A 101 20.08 19.18 -8.83
C SER A 101 19.58 18.39 -7.61
N GLY A 102 18.88 19.06 -6.69
CA GLY A 102 18.23 18.39 -5.56
C GLY A 102 17.05 17.49 -5.97
N GLU A 103 16.29 17.89 -6.99
CA GLU A 103 15.17 17.11 -7.53
C GLU A 103 15.66 15.85 -8.26
N GLU A 104 16.74 15.95 -9.02
CA GLU A 104 17.38 14.82 -9.69
C GLU A 104 17.84 13.75 -8.68
N LYS A 105 18.49 14.17 -7.59
CA LYS A 105 18.89 13.27 -6.50
C LYS A 105 17.68 12.58 -5.86
N ILE A 106 16.58 13.30 -5.67
CA ILE A 106 15.34 12.72 -5.14
C ILE A 106 14.80 11.63 -6.08
N ILE A 107 14.82 11.86 -7.40
CA ILE A 107 14.39 10.85 -8.39
C ILE A 107 15.28 9.63 -8.32
N GLN A 108 16.60 9.80 -8.24
CA GLN A 108 17.56 8.71 -8.11
C GLN A 108 17.30 7.86 -6.84
N ILE A 109 16.92 8.50 -5.74
CA ILE A 109 16.60 7.83 -4.46
C ILE A 109 15.31 7.00 -4.55
N ILE A 110 14.27 7.52 -5.20
CA ILE A 110 12.95 6.86 -5.28
C ILE A 110 12.92 5.79 -6.38
N GLY A 111 13.70 6.00 -7.44
CA GLY A 111 13.73 5.17 -8.64
C GLY A 111 12.70 5.60 -9.69
N ASN A 112 13.09 5.52 -10.97
CA ASN A 112 12.26 5.90 -12.12
C ASN A 112 10.98 5.06 -12.24
N THR A 113 11.02 3.79 -11.82
CA THR A 113 9.86 2.87 -11.88
C THR A 113 8.64 3.40 -11.14
N VAL A 114 8.85 4.19 -10.07
CA VAL A 114 7.74 4.80 -9.32
C VAL A 114 7.05 5.91 -10.13
N ILE A 115 7.71 6.47 -11.13
CA ILE A 115 7.26 7.59 -11.95
C ILE A 115 6.66 7.07 -13.26
N GLU A 116 7.39 6.22 -13.98
CA GLU A 116 7.03 5.74 -15.31
C GLU A 116 6.12 4.50 -15.29
N GLY A 117 6.03 3.81 -14.15
CA GLY A 117 5.44 2.48 -14.07
C GLY A 117 6.45 1.41 -14.50
N GLN A 118 6.12 0.16 -14.20
CA GLN A 118 6.91 -0.97 -14.68
C GLN A 118 6.32 -1.41 -16.03
N ASP A 119 7.16 -1.42 -17.06
CA ASP A 119 6.77 -1.93 -18.38
C ASP A 119 6.73 -3.46 -18.30
N VAL A 120 5.53 -4.00 -18.10
CA VAL A 120 5.28 -5.44 -18.09
C VAL A 120 4.57 -5.78 -19.39
N PRO A 121 5.10 -6.68 -20.22
CA PRO A 121 4.43 -7.06 -21.46
C PRO A 121 3.02 -7.58 -21.15
N GLU A 122 2.03 -7.05 -21.86
CA GLU A 122 0.65 -7.46 -21.66
C GLU A 122 0.48 -8.96 -21.92
N SER A 123 -0.28 -9.65 -21.07
CA SER A 123 -0.60 -11.06 -21.26
C SER A 123 -1.45 -11.22 -22.52
N THR A 124 -0.84 -11.76 -23.59
CA THR A 124 -1.55 -12.01 -24.85
C THR A 124 -2.55 -13.17 -24.67
N ILE A 125 -3.85 -12.86 -24.70
CA ILE A 125 -4.91 -13.87 -24.77
C ILE A 125 -5.14 -14.19 -26.24
N ARG A 126 -4.87 -15.42 -26.67
CA ARG A 126 -5.26 -15.90 -28.00
C ARG A 126 -6.70 -16.39 -27.94
N PHE A 127 -7.60 -15.70 -28.62
CA PHE A 127 -8.96 -16.18 -28.84
C PHE A 127 -8.95 -17.06 -30.08
N ASN A 128 -9.06 -18.37 -29.89
CA ASN A 128 -9.39 -19.29 -30.99
C ASN A 128 -10.87 -19.09 -31.31
N TRP A 129 -11.13 -18.22 -32.28
CA TRP A 129 -12.44 -18.07 -32.88
C TRP A 129 -12.59 -19.20 -33.90
N ASP A 130 -13.14 -20.34 -33.47
CA ASP A 130 -13.55 -21.42 -34.37
C ASP A 130 -14.77 -20.93 -35.17
N GLY A 131 -14.48 -20.13 -36.20
CA GLY A 131 -15.44 -19.63 -37.15
C GLY A 131 -15.41 -20.46 -38.41
N ASP A 132 -16.02 -21.64 -38.37
CA ASP A 132 -16.90 -22.12 -39.44
C ASP A 132 -17.63 -23.39 -38.97
N SER A 133 -18.92 -23.27 -38.75
CA SER A 133 -19.81 -24.43 -38.75
C SER A 133 -21.13 -24.00 -39.37
N SER A 134 -21.06 -23.49 -40.61
CA SER A 134 -22.23 -23.45 -41.48
C SER A 134 -22.66 -24.89 -41.77
N SER A 135 -23.56 -25.40 -40.94
CA SER A 135 -24.12 -26.75 -41.05
C SER A 135 -25.38 -26.65 -41.91
N GLN A 136 -25.21 -26.67 -43.23
CA GLN A 136 -26.32 -26.72 -44.17
C GLN A 136 -26.82 -28.16 -44.28
N LEU A 137 -28.11 -28.37 -43.96
CA LEU A 137 -28.82 -29.65 -44.05
C LEU A 137 -29.17 -30.00 -45.51
N PRO A 138 -29.50 -31.28 -45.80
CA PRO A 138 -29.00 -32.02 -46.96
C PRO A 138 -29.96 -32.01 -48.15
N ALA A 139 -29.40 -32.15 -49.35
CA ALA A 139 -30.16 -32.51 -50.54
C ALA A 139 -29.39 -33.57 -51.35
N GLU A 140 -30.15 -34.61 -51.69
CA GLU A 140 -29.99 -35.48 -52.86
C GLU A 140 -29.28 -36.84 -52.67
N LEU A 141 -30.13 -37.87 -52.77
CA LEU A 141 -29.86 -39.28 -53.00
C LEU A 141 -28.84 -39.49 -54.12
N LEU A 142 -27.95 -40.48 -53.94
CA LEU A 142 -27.80 -41.66 -54.82
C LEU A 142 -26.73 -42.61 -54.22
N GLU A 143 -27.17 -43.81 -53.82
CA GLU A 143 -26.34 -44.99 -53.50
C GLU A 143 -25.70 -45.58 -54.77
N PRO A 144 -24.95 -46.72 -54.75
CA PRO A 144 -24.21 -47.41 -53.68
C PRO A 144 -22.76 -47.73 -54.10
N THR A 145 -21.92 -48.21 -53.18
CA THR A 145 -21.05 -49.38 -53.47
C THR A 145 -20.55 -50.01 -52.17
N GLU A 146 -20.64 -51.33 -52.18
CA GLU A 146 -20.36 -52.29 -51.13
C GLU A 146 -18.85 -52.31 -50.79
N GLU A 147 -18.52 -52.42 -49.51
CA GLU A 147 -17.68 -53.53 -49.04
C GLU A 147 -17.72 -53.66 -47.52
N GLN A 148 -17.66 -54.92 -47.12
CA GLN A 148 -18.05 -55.49 -45.84
C GLN A 148 -16.92 -55.45 -44.79
N VAL A 149 -17.30 -55.92 -43.58
CA VAL A 149 -16.46 -56.54 -42.51
C VAL A 149 -15.93 -55.56 -41.44
N GLU A 150 -16.11 -55.71 -40.13
CA GLU A 150 -16.84 -56.63 -39.24
C GLU A 150 -16.69 -56.11 -37.79
N GLU A 151 -17.76 -56.20 -36.99
CA GLU A 151 -17.87 -56.49 -35.53
C GLU A 151 -16.84 -55.93 -34.49
N LYS A 152 -17.15 -55.56 -33.24
CA LYS A 152 -18.28 -55.80 -32.32
C LYS A 152 -18.15 -54.90 -31.06
N LYS A 153 -19.26 -54.27 -30.68
CA LYS A 153 -19.91 -54.18 -29.34
C LYS A 153 -19.23 -53.58 -28.08
N LYS A 154 -20.07 -52.78 -27.39
CA LYS A 154 -20.11 -52.32 -25.97
C LYS A 154 -19.40 -50.98 -25.71
N GLU A 155 -19.92 -50.02 -24.94
CA GLU A 155 -21.00 -50.04 -23.94
C GLU A 155 -21.53 -48.61 -23.71
N ARG A 156 -22.79 -48.51 -23.31
CA ARG A 156 -23.52 -47.30 -22.94
C ARG A 156 -22.88 -46.68 -21.68
N ILE A 157 -22.40 -45.43 -21.76
CA ILE A 157 -22.11 -44.59 -20.59
C ILE A 157 -22.79 -43.24 -20.76
N LEU A 158 -23.57 -42.89 -19.74
CA LEU A 158 -24.36 -41.69 -19.54
C LEU A 158 -23.47 -40.43 -19.58
N PRO A 159 -23.88 -39.30 -20.21
CA PRO A 159 -23.07 -38.09 -20.18
C PRO A 159 -22.98 -37.54 -18.75
N GLU A 160 -21.77 -37.45 -18.24
CA GLU A 160 -21.43 -36.78 -16.99
C GLU A 160 -21.67 -35.27 -17.15
N GLU A 161 -22.62 -34.72 -16.39
CA GLU A 161 -22.93 -33.29 -16.39
C GLU A 161 -21.72 -32.47 -15.90
N LYS A 162 -21.08 -31.74 -16.82
CA LYS A 162 -20.07 -30.73 -16.46
C LYS A 162 -20.76 -29.56 -15.73
N PRO A 163 -20.13 -29.00 -14.68
CA PRO A 163 -20.77 -28.02 -13.81
C PRO A 163 -21.11 -26.76 -14.61
N GLN A 164 -22.41 -26.46 -14.68
CA GLN A 164 -22.89 -25.20 -15.21
C GLN A 164 -22.26 -24.06 -14.40
N PHE A 165 -21.41 -23.27 -15.06
CA PHE A 165 -20.81 -22.10 -14.45
C PHE A 165 -21.92 -21.08 -14.19
N SER A 166 -22.49 -21.10 -12.98
CA SER A 166 -23.55 -20.18 -12.59
C SER A 166 -22.99 -18.76 -12.70
N ARG A 167 -23.50 -17.98 -13.67
CA ARG A 167 -23.23 -16.55 -13.72
C ARG A 167 -23.69 -15.95 -12.39
N LYS A 168 -22.74 -15.59 -11.51
CA LYS A 168 -23.06 -14.99 -10.21
C LYS A 168 -23.88 -13.72 -10.46
N ARG A 169 -25.16 -13.78 -10.10
CA ARG A 169 -26.07 -12.63 -10.18
C ARG A 169 -25.48 -11.48 -9.38
N LYS A 170 -25.42 -10.28 -9.97
CA LYS A 170 -25.01 -9.07 -9.26
C LYS A 170 -26.00 -8.84 -8.11
N ALA A 171 -25.47 -8.62 -6.90
CA ALA A 171 -26.27 -8.49 -5.68
C ALA A 171 -27.29 -7.36 -5.81
N ARG A 172 -28.55 -7.63 -5.44
CA ARG A 172 -29.63 -6.63 -5.44
C ARG A 172 -29.31 -5.52 -4.42
N PRO A 173 -29.79 -4.27 -4.60
CA PRO A 173 -29.47 -3.16 -3.70
C PRO A 173 -29.68 -3.45 -2.19
N ALA A 174 -30.73 -4.18 -1.82
CA ALA A 174 -30.99 -4.58 -0.44
C ALA A 174 -29.96 -5.57 0.13
N GLU A 175 -29.45 -6.52 -0.67
CA GLU A 175 -28.40 -7.46 -0.24
C GLU A 175 -27.05 -6.76 -0.02
N ARG A 176 -26.80 -5.67 -0.76
CA ARG A 176 -25.59 -4.85 -0.57
C ARG A 176 -25.66 -4.10 0.76
N LEU A 177 -26.85 -3.62 1.14
CA LEU A 177 -27.08 -2.98 2.43
C LEU A 177 -26.93 -3.96 3.60
N ASP A 178 -27.50 -5.17 3.52
CA ASP A 178 -27.36 -6.20 4.57
C ASP A 178 -25.89 -6.60 4.81
N LYS A 179 -25.12 -6.81 3.73
CA LYS A 179 -23.67 -7.08 3.83
C LYS A 179 -22.90 -5.93 4.46
N SER A 180 -23.26 -4.69 4.11
CA SER A 180 -22.67 -3.48 4.69
C SER A 180 -22.96 -3.37 6.18
N LEU A 181 -24.20 -3.64 6.60
CA LEU A 181 -24.63 -3.64 8.00
C LEU A 181 -23.88 -4.70 8.81
N LYS A 182 -23.75 -5.93 8.29
CA LYS A 182 -22.97 -6.99 8.96
C LYS A 182 -21.50 -6.61 9.13
N ALA A 183 -20.90 -5.98 8.12
CA ALA A 183 -19.51 -5.51 8.20
C ALA A 183 -19.35 -4.39 9.25
N SER A 184 -20.29 -3.46 9.33
CA SER A 184 -20.23 -2.38 10.33
C SER A 184 -20.44 -2.92 11.76
N GLU A 185 -21.36 -3.87 11.95
CA GLU A 185 -21.53 -4.57 13.23
C GLU A 185 -20.26 -5.31 13.68
N GLN A 186 -19.57 -5.98 12.75
CA GLN A 186 -18.30 -6.63 13.04
C GLN A 186 -17.23 -5.62 13.48
N LEU A 187 -17.16 -4.44 12.84
CA LEU A 187 -16.24 -3.38 13.25
C LEU A 187 -16.58 -2.82 14.64
N VAL A 188 -17.86 -2.69 14.98
CA VAL A 188 -18.29 -2.26 16.33
C VAL A 188 -17.90 -3.31 17.38
N LYS A 189 -18.10 -4.61 17.09
CA LYS A 189 -17.66 -5.70 17.98
C LYS A 189 -16.15 -5.67 18.21
N LEU A 190 -15.36 -5.53 17.14
CA LEU A 190 -13.89 -5.46 17.24
C LEU A 190 -13.41 -4.23 18.04
N THR A 191 -14.04 -3.06 17.84
CA THR A 191 -13.65 -1.83 18.54
C THR A 191 -14.01 -1.86 20.02
N THR A 192 -15.18 -2.41 20.38
CA THR A 192 -15.59 -2.58 21.78
C THR A 192 -14.68 -3.58 22.51
N GLU A 193 -14.33 -4.70 21.89
CA GLU A 193 -13.39 -5.68 22.45
C GLU A 193 -11.99 -5.08 22.64
N LYS A 194 -11.48 -4.35 21.65
CA LYS A 194 -10.20 -3.64 21.74
C LYS A 194 -10.19 -2.62 22.88
N ASN A 195 -11.28 -1.87 23.06
CA ASN A 195 -11.41 -0.91 24.15
C ASN A 195 -11.47 -1.61 25.52
N LYS A 196 -12.18 -2.73 25.62
CA LYS A 196 -12.22 -3.56 26.84
C LYS A 196 -10.84 -4.10 27.21
N MET A 197 -10.10 -4.62 26.24
CA MET A 197 -8.73 -5.10 26.45
C MET A 197 -7.79 -3.97 26.89
N LYS A 198 -7.92 -2.80 26.26
CA LYS A 198 -7.17 -1.60 26.62
C LYS A 198 -7.49 -1.15 28.06
N GLY A 199 -8.76 -1.17 28.46
CA GLY A 199 -9.18 -0.88 29.84
C GLY A 199 -8.51 -1.80 30.86
N LYS A 200 -8.64 -3.12 30.68
CA LYS A 200 -7.99 -4.14 31.54
C LYS A 200 -6.47 -3.95 31.64
N TYR A 201 -5.82 -3.59 30.54
CA TYR A 201 -4.39 -3.31 30.52
C TYR A 201 -4.02 -2.14 31.44
N TYR A 202 -4.76 -1.02 31.36
CA TYR A 202 -4.49 0.14 32.21
C TYR A 202 -4.86 -0.10 33.68
N GLU A 203 -5.93 -0.85 33.96
CA GLU A 203 -6.25 -1.29 35.33
C GLU A 203 -5.11 -2.08 35.96
N LYS A 204 -4.58 -3.08 35.23
CA LYS A 204 -3.44 -3.89 35.69
C LYS A 204 -2.18 -3.05 35.87
N LYS A 205 -1.89 -2.13 34.95
CA LYS A 205 -0.76 -1.21 35.03
C LYS A 205 -0.86 -0.28 36.24
N ASN A 206 -2.05 0.26 36.51
CA ASN A 206 -2.31 1.14 37.66
C ASN A 206 -2.20 0.37 38.99
N SER A 207 -2.65 -0.88 39.04
CA SER A 207 -2.48 -1.76 40.20
C SER A 207 -0.99 -1.99 40.52
N PHE A 208 -0.18 -2.27 39.51
CA PHE A 208 1.27 -2.50 39.69
C PHE A 208 1.99 -1.25 40.22
N ILE A 209 1.67 -0.08 39.67
CA ILE A 209 2.22 1.20 40.13
C ILE A 209 1.79 1.48 41.58
N GLY A 210 0.52 1.24 41.92
CA GLY A 210 0.01 1.40 43.28
C GLY A 210 0.66 0.47 44.30
N ALA A 211 0.91 -0.80 43.92
CA ALA A 211 1.58 -1.79 44.77
C ALA A 211 3.03 -1.41 45.06
N ALA A 212 3.77 -0.95 44.05
CA ALA A 212 5.14 -0.46 44.21
C ALA A 212 5.23 0.72 45.19
N SER A 213 4.31 1.69 45.10
CA SER A 213 4.25 2.83 46.02
C SER A 213 3.93 2.42 47.46
N LYS A 214 3.03 1.44 47.66
CA LYS A 214 2.69 0.91 48.99
C LYS A 214 3.87 0.16 49.64
N GLY A 215 4.62 -0.62 48.85
CA GLY A 215 5.82 -1.32 49.33
C GLY A 215 6.91 -0.36 49.80
N GLN A 216 7.15 0.72 49.06
CA GLN A 216 8.10 1.76 49.44
C GLN A 216 7.71 2.48 50.74
N ARG A 217 6.41 2.78 50.92
CA ARG A 217 5.89 3.40 52.16
C ARG A 217 6.02 2.47 53.37
N ARG A 218 5.76 1.16 53.20
CA ARG A 218 5.91 0.17 54.27
C ARG A 218 7.37 0.04 54.71
N ASN A 219 8.30 -0.05 53.75
CA ASN A 219 9.73 -0.12 54.05
C ASN A 219 10.25 1.15 54.74
N ARG A 220 9.74 2.33 54.35
CA ARG A 220 10.07 3.60 55.02
C ARG A 220 9.58 3.63 56.47
N ARG A 221 8.36 3.17 56.75
CA ARG A 221 7.83 3.10 58.12
C ARG A 221 8.60 2.10 59.00
N ILE A 222 9.05 0.98 58.45
CA ILE A 222 9.89 0.02 59.18
C ILE A 222 11.26 0.65 59.49
N ALA A 223 11.84 1.41 58.55
CA ALA A 223 13.09 2.14 58.79
C ALA A 223 12.96 3.29 59.80
N GLU A 224 11.80 3.96 59.86
CA GLU A 224 11.51 5.02 60.82
C GLU A 224 11.23 4.49 62.24
N ASN A 225 10.68 3.26 62.39
CA ASN A 225 10.41 2.64 63.69
C ASN A 225 11.62 1.89 64.31
N ASN A 226 12.70 1.66 63.55
CA ASN A 226 13.91 0.97 64.02
C ASN A 226 15.06 1.94 64.39
N ARG A 227 14.72 3.20 64.70
CA ARG A 227 15.65 4.27 65.06
C ARG A 227 15.24 4.87 66.40
#